data_AF-A0AA38CM12-F1
#
_entry.id   AF-A0AA38CM12-F1
#
_cell.length_a   1.000
_cell.length_b   1.000
_cell.length_c   1.000
_cell.angle_alpha   90.00
_cell.angle_beta   90.00
_cell.angle_gamma   90.00
#
_symmetry.space_group_name_H-M   'P 1'
#
loop_
_entity.id
_entity.type
_entity.pdbx_description
1 polymer ?
#
loop_
_entity_poly.entity_id
_entity_poly.type
_entity_poly.pdbx_seq_one_letter_code
_entity_poly.pdbx_strand_id
1 'polypeptide(L)'
;PVAMMEYYMKKAAQEERRRPPKYSKDEMPPPPSLQGPPKKGHHMGDYIPNEELEKFLAACNDAAALKANKEAAERAKIQADNVGHRLLSKMGWKEGEGLGSGKTGRADPVEAGNVKLNNLGVGASQPGEVTPEDDIYEQYKKRMMLGYRYRPNPL
;
A
#
# COMPACT_ATOMS: atom_id res chain seq x y z
N PRO A 1 -56.14 7.45 -0.15
CA PRO A 1 -55.82 7.83 -1.56
C PRO A 1 -54.32 7.81 -1.92
N VAL A 2 -53.41 8.11 -0.97
CA VAL A 2 -51.95 8.26 -1.25
C VAL A 2 -51.23 6.92 -1.49
N ALA A 3 -51.65 5.83 -0.82
CA ALA A 3 -50.97 4.53 -0.87
C ALA A 3 -50.98 3.84 -2.26
N MET A 4 -52.02 4.07 -3.07
CA MET A 4 -52.09 3.51 -4.43
C MET A 4 -51.11 4.22 -5.38
N MET A 5 -50.93 5.54 -5.23
CA MET A 5 -49.98 6.31 -6.04
C MET A 5 -48.54 5.85 -5.76
N GLU A 6 -48.19 5.63 -4.50
CA GLU A 6 -46.88 5.12 -4.10
C GLU A 6 -46.63 3.70 -4.63
N TYR A 7 -47.65 2.84 -4.61
CA TYR A 7 -47.55 1.49 -5.18
C TYR A 7 -47.23 1.54 -6.69
N TYR A 8 -47.91 2.39 -7.46
CA TYR A 8 -47.66 2.53 -8.89
C TYR A 8 -46.30 3.18 -9.18
N MET A 9 -45.88 4.19 -8.41
CA MET A 9 -44.54 4.80 -8.58
C MET A 9 -43.41 3.82 -8.28
N LYS A 10 -43.55 3.01 -7.22
CA LYS A 10 -42.55 2.00 -6.85
C LYS A 10 -42.47 0.86 -7.87
N LYS A 11 -43.62 0.47 -8.44
CA LYS A 11 -43.68 -0.54 -9.51
C LYS A 11 -43.07 -0.02 -10.81
N ALA A 12 -43.34 1.24 -11.17
CA ALA A 12 -42.74 1.89 -12.34
C ALA A 12 -41.22 2.06 -12.21
N ALA A 13 -40.71 2.42 -11.02
CA ALA A 13 -39.28 2.54 -10.77
C ALA A 13 -38.52 1.21 -10.86
N GLN A 14 -39.13 0.10 -10.40
CA GLN A 14 -38.58 -1.23 -10.61
C GLN A 14 -38.59 -1.63 -12.09
N GLU A 15 -39.62 -1.27 -12.83
CA GLU A 15 -39.74 -1.58 -14.25
C GLU A 15 -38.72 -0.78 -15.09
N GLU A 16 -38.52 0.51 -14.80
CA GLU A 16 -37.50 1.36 -15.42
C GLU A 16 -36.08 0.83 -15.21
N ARG A 17 -35.73 0.31 -14.02
CA ARG A 17 -34.43 -0.35 -13.79
C ARG A 17 -34.23 -1.62 -14.62
N ARG A 18 -35.31 -2.22 -15.11
CA ARG A 18 -35.28 -3.42 -15.96
C ARG A 18 -35.41 -3.09 -17.45
N ARG A 19 -35.64 -1.83 -17.81
CA ARG A 19 -35.69 -1.40 -19.21
C ARG A 19 -34.25 -1.27 -19.74
N PRO A 20 -33.93 -1.90 -20.88
CA PRO A 20 -32.64 -1.68 -21.52
C PRO A 20 -32.54 -0.23 -22.00
N PRO A 21 -31.34 0.37 -22.01
CA PRO A 21 -31.13 1.73 -22.49
C PRO A 21 -31.63 1.84 -23.94
N LYS A 22 -32.56 2.75 -24.19
CA LYS A 22 -33.06 3.05 -25.53
C LYS A 22 -32.05 3.99 -26.21
N TYR A 23 -31.27 3.46 -27.13
CA TYR A 23 -30.43 4.26 -28.02
C TYR A 23 -31.29 4.98 -29.06
N SER A 24 -31.06 6.28 -29.25
CA SER A 24 -31.70 7.06 -30.31
C SER A 24 -31.21 6.56 -31.68
N LYS A 25 -32.07 6.53 -32.69
CA LYS A 25 -31.68 6.11 -34.07
C LYS A 25 -30.69 7.07 -34.73
N ASP A 26 -30.55 8.29 -34.21
CA ASP A 26 -29.60 9.31 -34.67
C ASP A 26 -28.25 9.25 -33.92
N GLU A 27 -28.13 8.42 -32.88
CA GLU A 27 -26.85 8.20 -32.20
C GLU A 27 -26.04 7.15 -32.97
N MET A 28 -24.86 7.57 -33.44
CA MET A 28 -23.90 6.69 -34.09
C MET A 28 -23.58 5.54 -33.12
N PRO A 29 -23.69 4.27 -33.55
CA PRO A 29 -23.52 3.13 -32.65
C PRO A 29 -22.15 3.22 -31.99
N PRO A 30 -22.05 2.93 -30.67
CA PRO A 30 -20.77 3.00 -29.98
C PRO A 30 -19.76 2.13 -30.73
N PRO A 31 -18.49 2.56 -30.88
CA PRO A 31 -17.51 1.83 -31.66
C PRO A 31 -17.50 0.33 -31.30
N PRO A 32 -17.25 -0.59 -32.24
CA PRO A 32 -17.32 -2.04 -31.99
C PRO A 32 -16.50 -2.55 -30.78
N SER A 33 -15.48 -1.79 -30.34
CA SER A 33 -14.73 -2.11 -29.11
C SER A 33 -15.56 -1.99 -27.82
N LEU A 34 -16.65 -1.23 -27.83
CA LEU A 34 -17.55 -0.98 -26.69
C LEU A 34 -18.82 -1.84 -26.72
N GLN A 35 -19.03 -2.66 -27.75
CA GLN A 35 -20.26 -3.44 -27.96
C GLN A 35 -20.19 -4.91 -27.48
N GLY A 36 -19.07 -5.32 -26.87
CA GLY A 36 -18.93 -6.65 -26.25
C GLY A 36 -19.23 -6.63 -24.74
N PRO A 37 -19.42 -7.80 -24.09
CA PRO A 37 -19.27 -7.87 -22.62
C PRO A 37 -17.96 -7.17 -22.27
N PRO A 38 -17.87 -6.39 -21.18
CA PRO A 38 -16.67 -5.63 -20.87
C PRO A 38 -15.51 -6.63 -20.83
N LYS A 39 -14.71 -6.63 -21.91
CA LYS A 39 -13.42 -7.30 -21.88
C LYS A 39 -12.68 -6.46 -20.86
N LYS A 40 -12.65 -6.96 -19.62
CA LYS A 40 -11.87 -6.37 -18.55
C LYS A 40 -10.44 -6.48 -19.04
N GLY A 41 -9.99 -5.48 -19.78
CA GLY A 41 -8.60 -5.39 -20.19
C GLY A 41 -7.81 -5.51 -18.90
N HIS A 42 -6.85 -6.42 -18.87
CA HIS A 42 -6.01 -6.59 -17.70
C HIS A 42 -5.29 -5.27 -17.46
N HIS A 43 -5.70 -4.54 -16.43
CA HIS A 43 -5.03 -3.33 -16.00
C HIS A 43 -3.65 -3.73 -15.48
N MET A 44 -2.62 -2.90 -15.66
CA MET A 44 -1.27 -3.32 -15.24
C MET A 44 -1.20 -3.62 -13.74
N GLY A 45 -2.07 -3.00 -12.94
CA GLY A 45 -2.23 -3.33 -11.52
C GLY A 45 -2.78 -4.73 -11.23
N ASP A 46 -3.47 -5.38 -12.18
CA ASP A 46 -4.02 -6.73 -11.99
C ASP A 46 -2.93 -7.81 -11.98
N TYR A 47 -1.75 -7.52 -12.52
CA TYR A 47 -0.62 -8.44 -12.55
C TYR A 47 0.25 -8.35 -11.29
N ILE A 48 0.04 -7.36 -10.43
CA ILE A 48 0.85 -7.15 -9.24
C ILE A 48 0.38 -8.13 -8.15
N PRO A 49 1.26 -8.98 -7.60
CA PRO A 49 0.92 -9.81 -6.44
C PRO A 49 0.45 -8.97 -5.25
N ASN A 50 -0.52 -9.46 -4.49
CA ASN A 50 -1.10 -8.72 -3.37
C ASN A 50 -0.03 -8.28 -2.34
N GLU A 51 0.94 -9.14 -2.04
CA GLU A 51 2.04 -8.82 -1.11
C GLU A 51 2.89 -7.63 -1.59
N GLU A 52 3.13 -7.53 -2.89
CA GLU A 52 3.93 -6.46 -3.51
C GLU A 52 3.12 -5.17 -3.60
N LEU A 53 1.81 -5.28 -3.84
CA LEU A 53 0.90 -4.14 -3.80
C LEU A 53 0.77 -3.56 -2.39
N GLU A 54 0.71 -4.42 -1.36
CA GLU A 54 0.69 -3.97 0.04
C GLU A 54 1.97 -3.24 0.44
N LYS A 55 3.14 -3.78 0.06
CA LYS A 55 4.42 -3.08 0.26
C LYS A 55 4.46 -1.73 -0.45
N PHE A 56 3.98 -1.66 -1.69
CA PHE A 56 3.89 -0.43 -2.46
C PHE A 56 3.01 0.61 -1.76
N LEU A 57 1.82 0.20 -1.30
CA LEU A 57 0.88 1.09 -0.61
C LEU A 57 1.39 1.49 0.78
N ALA A 58 2.12 0.62 1.47
CA ALA A 58 2.75 0.94 2.74
C ALA A 58 3.84 2.01 2.57
N ALA A 59 4.61 1.97 1.48
CA ALA A 59 5.58 3.01 1.14
C ALA A 59 4.92 4.33 0.73
N CYS A 60 3.74 4.30 0.07
CA CYS A 60 2.92 5.50 -0.18
C CYS A 60 2.32 6.10 1.10
N ASN A 61 2.03 5.26 2.11
CA ASN A 61 1.28 5.64 3.31
C ASN A 61 2.18 5.53 4.55
N ASP A 62 3.14 6.43 4.63
CA ASP A 62 4.16 6.52 5.68
C ASP A 62 3.60 6.47 7.11
N ALA A 63 2.34 6.85 7.36
CA ALA A 63 1.74 6.73 8.68
C ALA A 63 1.74 5.27 9.21
N ALA A 64 1.57 4.28 8.33
CA ALA A 64 1.64 2.87 8.69
C ALA A 64 3.09 2.40 8.89
N ALA A 65 4.01 2.87 8.04
CA ALA A 65 5.44 2.55 8.15
C ALA A 65 6.08 3.16 9.42
N LEU A 66 5.77 4.41 9.73
CA LEU A 66 6.18 5.10 10.95
C LEU A 66 5.61 4.41 12.20
N LYS A 67 4.34 3.98 12.16
CA LYS A 67 3.74 3.20 13.24
C LYS A 67 4.44 1.85 13.41
N ALA A 68 4.68 1.13 12.33
CA ALA A 68 5.39 -0.14 12.37
C ALA A 68 6.83 0.02 12.88
N ASN A 69 7.55 1.07 12.47
CA ASN A 69 8.89 1.35 12.97
C ASN A 69 8.88 1.71 14.46
N LYS A 70 7.90 2.51 14.90
CA LYS A 70 7.71 2.82 16.33
C LYS A 70 7.39 1.56 17.13
N GLU A 71 6.50 0.71 16.65
CA GLU A 71 6.16 -0.56 17.31
C GLU A 71 7.35 -1.54 17.33
N ALA A 72 8.15 -1.59 16.27
CA ALA A 72 9.37 -2.37 16.23
C ALA A 72 10.43 -1.83 17.21
N ALA A 73 10.58 -0.51 17.31
CA ALA A 73 11.47 0.14 18.28
C ALA A 73 11.04 -0.16 19.73
N GLU A 74 9.74 -0.09 20.04
CA GLU A 74 9.22 -0.47 21.35
C GLU A 74 9.45 -1.96 21.68
N ARG A 75 9.28 -2.85 20.70
CA ARG A 75 9.58 -4.28 20.85
C ARG A 75 11.07 -4.57 20.99
N ALA A 76 11.93 -3.76 20.38
CA ALA A 76 13.38 -3.91 20.41
C ALA A 76 14.00 -3.44 21.74
N LYS A 77 13.26 -2.72 22.58
CA LYS A 77 13.70 -2.38 23.94
C LYS A 77 14.00 -3.64 24.74
N ILE A 78 15.02 -3.58 25.59
CA ILE A 78 15.38 -4.70 26.46
C ILE A 78 14.32 -4.82 27.55
N GLN A 79 13.34 -5.69 27.35
CA GLN A 79 12.23 -5.89 28.25
C GLN A 79 12.66 -6.47 29.61
N ALA A 80 11.87 -6.22 30.66
CA ALA A 80 12.21 -6.60 32.04
C ALA A 80 12.24 -8.13 32.30
N ASP A 81 11.54 -8.90 31.48
CA ASP A 81 11.53 -10.37 31.49
C ASP A 81 12.80 -10.98 30.88
N ASN A 82 13.61 -10.19 30.16
CA ASN A 82 14.86 -10.64 29.57
C ASN A 82 15.95 -10.88 30.63
N VAL A 83 16.68 -11.99 30.51
CA VAL A 83 17.79 -12.33 31.42
C VAL A 83 18.88 -11.26 31.38
N GLY A 84 19.20 -10.73 30.19
CA GLY A 84 20.16 -9.65 30.00
C GLY A 84 19.75 -8.36 30.70
N HIS A 85 18.45 -7.99 30.64
CA HIS A 85 17.93 -6.85 31.41
C HIS A 85 18.22 -7.00 32.90
N ARG A 86 17.85 -8.15 33.49
CA ARG A 86 18.07 -8.43 34.92
C ARG A 86 19.54 -8.40 35.31
N LEU A 87 20.44 -8.89 34.45
CA LEU A 87 21.87 -8.86 34.70
C LEU A 87 22.41 -7.42 34.65
N LEU A 88 22.04 -6.65 33.62
CA LEU A 88 22.42 -5.24 33.49
C LEU A 88 21.92 -4.42 34.68
N SER A 89 20.65 -4.58 35.08
CA SER A 89 20.09 -3.90 36.25
C SER A 89 20.82 -4.24 37.55
N LYS A 90 21.22 -5.51 37.76
CA LYS A 90 22.03 -5.90 38.92
C LYS A 90 23.42 -5.27 38.92
N MET A 91 23.98 -4.99 37.75
CA MET A 91 25.24 -4.27 37.58
C MET A 91 25.07 -2.74 37.65
N GLY A 92 23.86 -2.25 37.96
CA GLY A 92 23.57 -0.83 38.16
C GLY A 92 23.13 -0.07 36.91
N TRP A 93 22.99 -0.74 35.76
CA TRP A 93 22.42 -0.13 34.56
C TRP A 93 20.91 0.08 34.71
N LYS A 94 20.40 1.16 34.12
CA LYS A 94 18.97 1.52 34.14
C LYS A 94 18.47 1.69 32.71
N GLU A 95 17.20 1.38 32.49
CA GLU A 95 16.57 1.56 31.19
C GLU A 95 16.69 3.03 30.74
N GLY A 96 17.02 3.24 29.46
CA GLY A 96 17.27 4.56 28.88
C GLY A 96 18.65 5.16 29.19
N GLU A 97 19.47 4.48 29.99
CA GLU A 97 20.81 4.96 30.34
C GLU A 97 21.88 4.41 29.39
N GLY A 98 22.82 5.28 29.00
CA GLY A 98 24.01 4.89 28.25
C GLY A 98 24.97 4.02 29.07
N LEU A 99 25.70 3.13 28.41
CA LEU A 99 26.75 2.34 29.06
C LEU A 99 28.06 3.15 29.22
N GLY A 100 28.96 2.65 30.08
CA GLY A 100 30.26 3.25 30.36
C GLY A 100 30.32 4.00 31.70
N SER A 101 31.51 4.33 32.17
CA SER A 101 31.73 4.95 33.49
C SER A 101 31.00 6.29 33.66
N GLY A 102 30.93 7.09 32.60
CA GLY A 102 30.23 8.37 32.57
C GLY A 102 28.79 8.30 32.07
N LYS A 103 28.25 7.10 31.77
CA LYS A 103 26.90 6.92 31.18
C LYS A 103 26.69 7.65 29.85
N THR A 104 27.78 8.01 29.18
CA THR A 104 27.79 8.77 27.91
C THR A 104 27.71 7.87 26.68
N GLY A 105 27.72 6.55 26.85
CA GLY A 105 27.47 5.62 25.77
C GLY A 105 26.07 5.81 25.19
N ARG A 106 25.86 5.33 23.96
CA ARG A 106 24.56 5.46 23.31
C ARG A 106 23.55 4.50 23.95
N ALA A 107 22.37 5.01 24.30
CA ALA A 107 21.28 4.22 24.89
C ALA A 107 20.48 3.47 23.81
N ASP A 108 20.22 4.14 22.68
CA ASP A 108 19.44 3.57 21.58
C ASP A 108 20.31 2.79 20.58
N PRO A 109 19.81 1.67 20.01
CA PRO A 109 20.50 0.95 18.93
C PRO A 109 20.77 1.81 17.67
N VAL A 110 21.77 1.43 16.84
CA VAL A 110 22.00 2.11 15.54
C VAL A 110 21.07 1.39 14.58
N GLU A 111 20.21 2.14 13.88
CA GLU A 111 19.52 1.58 12.73
C GLU A 111 20.55 1.33 11.62
N ALA A 112 20.75 0.06 11.27
CA ALA A 112 21.41 -0.28 10.03
C ALA A 112 20.48 0.20 8.91
N GLY A 113 20.94 1.16 8.09
CA GLY A 113 20.17 1.63 6.94
C GLY A 113 19.90 0.51 5.93
N ASN A 114 19.40 0.90 4.75
CA ASN A 114 18.97 -0.08 3.76
C ASN A 114 20.11 -1.06 3.41
N VAL A 115 19.88 -2.36 3.61
CA VAL A 115 20.87 -3.39 3.28
C VAL A 115 20.95 -3.51 1.77
N LYS A 116 22.15 -3.37 1.22
CA LYS A 116 22.37 -3.51 -0.22
C LYS A 116 22.16 -4.95 -0.65
N LEU A 117 21.04 -5.20 -1.33
CA LEU A 117 20.69 -6.51 -1.89
C LEU A 117 21.07 -6.67 -3.37
N ASN A 118 21.49 -5.58 -4.02
CA ASN A 118 21.79 -5.50 -5.44
C ASN A 118 23.25 -5.08 -5.68
N ASN A 119 23.70 -5.10 -6.94
CA ASN A 119 25.08 -4.74 -7.31
C ASN A 119 25.24 -3.27 -7.75
N LEU A 120 24.26 -2.41 -7.47
CA LEU A 120 24.28 -1.00 -7.91
C LEU A 120 25.30 -0.17 -7.11
N GLY A 121 25.76 0.94 -7.70
CA GLY A 121 26.62 1.91 -7.03
C GLY A 121 25.92 2.61 -5.85
N VAL A 122 26.70 3.23 -4.96
CA VAL A 122 26.15 4.07 -3.89
C VAL A 122 25.38 5.24 -4.50
N GLY A 123 24.18 5.53 -4.01
CA GLY A 123 23.32 6.59 -4.52
C GLY A 123 22.49 6.23 -5.76
N ALA A 124 22.57 4.99 -6.25
CA ALA A 124 21.68 4.53 -7.31
C ALA A 124 20.24 4.39 -6.79
N SER A 125 19.32 5.15 -7.38
CA SER A 125 17.88 5.01 -7.12
C SER A 125 17.24 4.13 -8.19
N GLN A 126 16.31 3.26 -7.79
CA GLN A 126 15.50 2.52 -8.74
C GLN A 126 14.34 3.40 -9.22
N PRO A 127 14.16 3.60 -10.54
CA PRO A 127 13.09 4.48 -11.05
C PRO A 127 11.67 3.98 -10.71
N GLY A 128 11.53 2.71 -10.33
CA GLY A 128 10.26 2.13 -9.87
C GLY A 128 10.05 2.16 -8.35
N GLU A 129 10.99 2.68 -7.57
CA GLU A 129 10.86 2.83 -6.12
C GLU A 129 9.96 4.03 -5.80
N VAL A 130 8.94 3.79 -4.99
CA VAL A 130 8.01 4.84 -4.54
C VAL A 130 8.63 5.57 -3.37
N THR A 131 8.55 6.89 -3.41
CA THR A 131 8.90 7.72 -2.29
C THR A 131 7.67 8.50 -1.81
N PRO A 132 7.61 8.88 -0.52
CA PRO A 132 6.49 9.65 0.04
C PRO A 132 6.30 11.02 -0.62
N GLU A 133 7.36 11.55 -1.23
CA GLU A 133 7.37 12.84 -1.94
C GLU A 133 6.80 12.73 -3.36
N ASP A 134 6.56 11.52 -3.87
CA ASP A 134 5.93 11.32 -5.17
C ASP A 134 4.49 11.85 -5.16
N ASP A 135 4.13 12.60 -6.20
CA ASP A 135 2.74 13.00 -6.41
C ASP A 135 1.84 11.79 -6.78
N ILE A 136 0.52 12.01 -6.75
CA ILE A 136 -0.47 10.97 -7.05
C ILE A 136 -0.25 10.35 -8.44
N TYR A 137 0.24 11.13 -9.41
CA TYR A 137 0.47 10.68 -10.78
C TYR A 137 1.72 9.80 -10.90
N GLU A 138 2.82 10.19 -10.28
CA GLU A 138 4.06 9.40 -10.24
C GLU A 138 3.88 8.12 -9.43
N GLN A 139 3.13 8.15 -8.31
CA GLN A 139 2.73 6.93 -7.60
C GLN A 139 1.91 6.00 -8.52
N TYR A 140 0.92 6.53 -9.23
CA TYR A 140 0.14 5.75 -10.17
C TYR A 140 1.02 5.10 -11.26
N LYS A 141 1.92 5.88 -11.85
CA LYS A 141 2.86 5.42 -12.88
C LYS A 141 3.83 4.36 -12.36
N LYS A 142 4.40 4.54 -11.17
CA LYS A 142 5.28 3.55 -10.52
C LYS A 142 4.53 2.25 -10.21
N ARG A 143 3.27 2.34 -9.79
CA ARG A 143 2.39 1.18 -9.63
C ARG A 143 2.19 0.45 -10.96
N MET A 144 1.94 1.19 -12.04
CA MET A 144 1.79 0.59 -13.36
C MET A 144 3.10 -0.06 -13.84
N MET A 145 4.25 0.58 -13.58
CA MET A 145 5.58 0.01 -13.85
C MET A 145 5.83 -1.30 -13.10
N LEU A 146 5.40 -1.40 -11.84
CA LEU A 146 5.49 -2.63 -11.05
C LEU A 146 4.72 -3.79 -11.70
N GLY A 147 3.55 -3.50 -12.27
CA GLY A 147 2.75 -4.46 -13.02
C GLY A 147 3.47 -5.12 -14.19
N TYR A 148 4.32 -4.36 -14.90
CA TYR A 148 5.09 -4.91 -16.02
C TYR A 148 6.13 -5.95 -15.59
N ARG A 149 6.63 -5.89 -14.34
CA ARG A 149 7.60 -6.88 -13.83
C ARG A 149 6.99 -8.26 -13.59
N TYR A 150 5.67 -8.31 -13.33
CA TYR A 150 4.95 -9.55 -13.03
C TYR A 150 4.07 -10.03 -14.19
N ARG A 151 3.99 -9.26 -15.28
CA ARG A 151 3.25 -9.67 -16.47
C ARG A 151 3.94 -10.87 -17.13
N PRO A 152 3.22 -11.96 -17.44
CA PRO A 152 3.77 -13.10 -18.17
C PRO A 152 4.35 -12.65 -19.51
N ASN A 153 5.59 -13.08 -19.80
CA ASN A 153 6.24 -12.80 -21.08
C ASN A 153 5.54 -13.63 -22.17
N PRO A 154 4.95 -13.02 -23.22
CA PRO A 154 4.21 -13.75 -24.24
C PRO A 154 5.13 -14.38 -25.33
N LEU A 155 6.39 -14.72 -25.00
CA LEU A 155 7.32 -15.40 -25.91
C LEU A 155 7.32 -16.91 -25.65
#